data_AF-A0A840C9F3-F1
#
_entry.id   AF-A0A840C9F3-F1
#
_cell.length_a   1.000
_cell.length_b   1.000
_cell.length_c   1.000
_cell.angle_alpha   90.00
_cell.angle_beta   90.00
_cell.angle_gamma   90.00
#
_symmetry.space_group_name_H-M   'P 1'
#
loop_
_entity.id
_entity.type
_entity.pdbx_description
1 polymer ?
#
loop_
_entity_poly.entity_id
_entity_poly.type
_entity_poly.pdbx_seq_one_letter_code
_entity_poly.pdbx_strand_id
1 'polypeptide(L)'
;MLKDGEKYGELLIIKAEEAVANNIIHLIRASSIITKAFADQSVSYLAGFKLPYEDIERQLILTGILRKDIFFEKFTFCSELPLAVAIAAKAWPNKRSIYAIHKLAKSYETECITPRSTHPHYGQIFEKHSNEFKDHVRTSIAINLAFSSIEELDLQIKSSAEKKRWLNSKTFEWNPEVLADIRSRLQRAGISPDITICWIVRGDKTELEIEPNRGETASKSGGQQVRDLTFSLPDAIHACSYLRNFITAHAFGAKSRRLGPYEVYNTQQVARLLILSTLGFGNVRTRDLEARIDGSST
;
A
#
# COMPACT_ATOMS: atom_id res chain seq x y z
N MET A 1 8.85 -20.01 -15.98
CA MET A 1 10.02 -20.89 -15.77
C MET A 1 10.87 -20.27 -14.68
N LEU A 2 11.26 -21.07 -13.68
CA LEU A 2 12.23 -20.70 -12.67
C LEU A 2 13.58 -20.39 -13.34
N LYS A 3 14.32 -19.41 -12.83
CA LYS A 3 15.71 -19.15 -13.22
C LYS A 3 16.64 -20.14 -12.51
N ASP A 4 17.85 -20.32 -13.05
CA ASP A 4 18.90 -21.12 -12.41
C ASP A 4 19.11 -20.66 -10.95
N GLY A 5 18.93 -21.59 -10.02
CA GLY A 5 19.06 -21.38 -8.57
C GLY A 5 17.76 -21.10 -7.82
N GLU A 6 16.63 -20.89 -8.51
CA GLU A 6 15.33 -20.72 -7.85
C GLU A 6 14.72 -22.09 -7.49
N LYS A 7 14.28 -22.25 -6.24
CA LYS A 7 13.54 -23.43 -5.77
C LYS A 7 12.08 -23.07 -5.58
N TYR A 8 11.16 -23.97 -5.91
CA TYR A 8 9.77 -23.83 -5.48
C TYR A 8 9.71 -23.77 -3.95
N GLY A 9 9.01 -22.77 -3.41
CA GLY A 9 8.67 -22.69 -2.00
C GLY A 9 7.25 -23.18 -1.78
N GLU A 10 7.05 -24.05 -0.79
CA GLU A 10 5.75 -24.66 -0.50
C GLU A 10 5.11 -23.99 0.72
N LEU A 11 3.85 -23.56 0.59
CA LEU A 11 3.03 -23.13 1.73
C LEU A 11 1.91 -24.15 1.93
N LEU A 12 2.01 -24.96 2.98
CA LEU A 12 1.01 -25.96 3.34
C LEU A 12 0.26 -25.51 4.60
N ILE A 13 -1.06 -25.31 4.49
CA ILE A 13 -1.93 -25.08 5.65
C ILE A 13 -2.44 -26.45 6.13
N ILE A 14 -1.79 -27.01 7.16
CA ILE A 14 -1.95 -28.41 7.58
C ILE A 14 -3.29 -28.67 8.30
N LYS A 15 -3.80 -27.71 9.07
CA LYS A 15 -5.06 -27.83 9.81
C LYS A 15 -5.64 -26.46 10.14
N ALA A 16 -6.73 -26.09 9.47
CA ALA A 16 -7.48 -24.88 9.76
C ALA A 16 -8.96 -25.09 9.39
N GLU A 17 -9.86 -24.40 10.08
CA GLU A 17 -11.23 -24.24 9.61
C GLU A 17 -11.23 -23.47 8.28
N GLU A 18 -12.21 -23.74 7.41
CA GLU A 18 -12.28 -23.16 6.07
C GLU A 18 -12.23 -21.62 6.09
N ALA A 19 -12.96 -20.99 7.01
CA ALA A 19 -12.96 -19.54 7.17
C ALA A 19 -11.56 -18.99 7.54
N VAL A 20 -10.83 -19.70 8.41
CA VAL A 20 -9.47 -19.33 8.82
C VAL A 20 -8.49 -19.50 7.65
N ALA A 21 -8.58 -20.61 6.93
CA ALA A 21 -7.78 -20.85 5.74
C ALA A 21 -8.01 -19.76 4.67
N ASN A 22 -9.27 -19.43 4.40
CA ASN A 22 -9.63 -18.36 3.47
C ASN A 22 -9.07 -17.00 3.92
N ASN A 23 -9.18 -16.66 5.21
CA ASN A 23 -8.62 -15.42 5.74
C ASN A 23 -7.09 -15.34 5.56
N ILE A 24 -6.37 -16.43 5.81
CA ILE A 24 -4.91 -16.51 5.61
C ILE A 24 -4.57 -16.30 4.12
N ILE A 25 -5.25 -17.03 3.23
CA ILE A 25 -5.02 -16.95 1.79
C ILE A 25 -5.29 -15.54 1.27
N HIS A 26 -6.41 -14.94 1.66
CA HIS A 26 -6.77 -13.58 1.25
C HIS A 26 -5.80 -12.53 1.82
N LEU A 27 -5.32 -12.71 3.06
CA LEU A 27 -4.34 -11.81 3.65
C LEU A 27 -2.99 -11.90 2.93
N ILE A 28 -2.54 -13.09 2.55
CA ILE A 28 -1.32 -13.28 1.75
C ILE A 28 -1.48 -12.62 0.38
N ARG A 29 -2.63 -12.80 -0.28
CA ARG A 29 -2.92 -12.15 -1.56
C ARG A 29 -2.87 -10.62 -1.45
N ALA A 30 -3.55 -10.06 -0.45
CA ALA A 30 -3.55 -8.62 -0.20
C ALA A 30 -2.13 -8.12 0.12
N SER A 31 -1.36 -8.88 0.90
CA SER A 31 0.04 -8.60 1.22
C SER A 31 0.93 -8.60 -0.03
N SER A 32 0.68 -9.47 -1.01
CA SER A 32 1.39 -9.49 -2.28
C SER A 32 1.10 -8.23 -3.12
N ILE A 33 -0.16 -7.80 -3.21
CA ILE A 33 -0.56 -6.59 -3.94
C ILE A 33 0.15 -5.36 -3.36
N ILE A 34 0.11 -5.17 -2.03
CA ILE A 34 0.78 -4.03 -1.41
C ILE A 34 2.30 -4.13 -1.56
N THR A 35 2.88 -5.33 -1.55
CA THR A 35 4.33 -5.52 -1.75
C THR A 35 4.75 -5.06 -3.13
N LYS A 36 4.00 -5.44 -4.17
CA LYS A 36 4.25 -5.04 -5.57
C LYS A 36 3.91 -3.57 -5.86
N ALA A 37 3.11 -2.93 -5.00
CA ALA A 37 2.54 -1.61 -5.22
C ALA A 37 1.72 -1.50 -6.51
N PHE A 38 1.14 -2.62 -6.95
CA PHE A 38 0.38 -2.72 -8.19
C PHE A 38 -0.52 -3.96 -8.15
N ALA A 39 -1.77 -3.81 -8.62
CA ALA A 39 -2.69 -4.94 -8.76
C ALA A 39 -2.56 -5.55 -10.15
N ASP A 40 -1.73 -6.59 -10.27
CA ASP A 40 -1.62 -7.35 -11.51
C ASP A 40 -2.84 -8.26 -11.72
N GLN A 41 -3.66 -7.94 -12.71
CA GLN A 41 -4.85 -8.72 -13.05
C GLN A 41 -4.52 -10.09 -13.67
N SER A 42 -3.28 -10.30 -14.12
CA SER A 42 -2.87 -11.55 -14.78
C SER A 42 -2.57 -12.70 -13.80
N VAL A 43 -2.34 -12.40 -12.52
CA VAL A 43 -2.03 -13.40 -11.49
C VAL A 43 -3.30 -13.78 -10.72
N SER A 44 -4.12 -14.62 -11.36
CA SER A 44 -5.42 -15.05 -10.85
C SER A 44 -5.37 -16.28 -9.92
N TYR A 45 -4.38 -16.51 -9.06
CA TYR A 45 -4.38 -17.75 -8.26
C TYR A 45 -3.82 -17.59 -6.85
N LEU A 46 -4.73 -17.61 -5.88
CA LEU A 46 -4.50 -17.92 -4.47
C LEU A 46 -5.85 -18.47 -3.95
N ALA A 47 -6.18 -19.70 -4.34
CA ALA A 47 -7.33 -20.44 -3.85
C ALA A 47 -6.80 -21.69 -3.13
N GLY A 48 -7.34 -21.97 -1.95
CA GLY A 48 -7.08 -23.23 -1.25
C GLY A 48 -7.94 -24.33 -1.84
N PHE A 49 -7.44 -25.56 -1.84
CA PHE A 49 -8.24 -26.74 -2.11
C PHE A 49 -8.27 -27.61 -0.87
N LYS A 50 -9.44 -28.20 -0.57
CA LYS A 50 -9.59 -29.09 0.57
C LYS A 50 -8.89 -30.40 0.26
N LEU A 51 -8.02 -30.86 1.15
CA LEU A 51 -7.46 -32.20 1.07
C LEU A 51 -8.53 -33.23 1.50
N PRO A 52 -8.62 -34.38 0.83
CA PRO A 52 -9.55 -35.44 1.22
C PRO A 52 -9.27 -35.95 2.63
N TYR A 53 -10.30 -36.55 3.24
CA TYR A 53 -10.23 -37.12 4.57
C TYR A 53 -9.52 -38.48 4.60
N GLU A 54 -9.57 -39.23 3.49
CA GLU A 54 -8.92 -40.53 3.41
C GLU A 54 -7.40 -40.39 3.37
N ASP A 55 -6.70 -41.07 4.29
CA ASP A 55 -5.25 -40.96 4.43
C ASP A 55 -4.51 -41.44 3.18
N ILE A 56 -5.05 -42.41 2.46
CA ILE A 56 -4.47 -42.94 1.22
C ILE A 56 -4.58 -41.90 0.09
N GLU A 57 -5.76 -41.32 -0.14
CA GLU A 57 -5.94 -40.26 -1.13
C GLU A 57 -5.13 -39.02 -0.78
N ARG A 58 -5.08 -38.65 0.51
CA ARG A 58 -4.27 -37.54 0.99
C ARG A 58 -2.78 -37.81 0.77
N GLN A 59 -2.28 -39.00 1.09
CA GLN A 59 -0.88 -39.36 0.84
C GLN A 59 -0.60 -39.42 -0.66
N LEU A 60 -1.52 -39.89 -1.51
CA LEU A 60 -1.36 -39.87 -2.95
C LEU A 60 -1.31 -38.45 -3.52
N ILE A 61 -2.18 -37.55 -3.05
CA ILE A 61 -2.18 -36.13 -3.42
C ILE A 61 -0.90 -35.47 -2.92
N LEU A 62 -0.52 -35.62 -1.65
CA LEU A 62 0.71 -35.04 -1.10
C LEU A 62 1.95 -35.60 -1.81
N THR A 63 2.03 -36.90 -2.04
CA THR A 63 3.13 -37.54 -2.75
C THR A 63 3.16 -37.11 -4.22
N GLY A 64 2.01 -36.92 -4.86
CA GLY A 64 1.89 -36.40 -6.22
C GLY A 64 2.31 -34.93 -6.33
N ILE A 65 1.86 -34.09 -5.38
CA ILE A 65 2.25 -32.69 -5.20
C ILE A 65 3.77 -32.58 -5.02
N LEU A 66 4.37 -33.43 -4.19
CA LEU A 66 5.79 -33.41 -3.85
C LEU A 66 6.70 -34.08 -4.90
N ARG A 67 6.15 -34.91 -5.81
CA ARG A 67 6.97 -35.71 -6.75
C ARG A 67 6.82 -35.39 -8.24
N LYS A 68 5.81 -34.65 -8.74
CA LYS A 68 5.67 -34.39 -10.20
C LYS A 68 5.02 -33.05 -10.60
N ASP A 69 5.59 -32.46 -11.66
CA ASP A 69 5.33 -31.18 -12.34
C ASP A 69 3.90 -30.88 -12.89
N ILE A 70 2.80 -31.37 -12.30
CA ILE A 70 1.49 -31.30 -12.99
C ILE A 70 0.34 -30.69 -12.18
N PHE A 71 0.50 -30.46 -10.87
CA PHE A 71 -0.54 -29.80 -10.06
C PHE A 71 -0.15 -28.41 -9.52
N PHE A 72 1.09 -27.99 -9.74
CA PHE A 72 1.61 -26.68 -9.33
C PHE A 72 1.50 -25.59 -10.40
N GLU A 73 0.80 -25.81 -11.51
CA GLU A 73 0.55 -24.77 -12.53
C GLU A 73 -0.16 -23.52 -11.97
N LYS A 74 -0.69 -23.55 -10.76
CA LYS A 74 -1.40 -22.42 -10.13
C LYS A 74 -0.57 -21.60 -9.13
N PHE A 75 0.68 -21.98 -8.84
CA PHE A 75 1.59 -21.16 -8.05
C PHE A 75 2.87 -20.92 -8.84
N THR A 76 2.84 -19.92 -9.71
CA THR A 76 4.09 -19.39 -10.27
C THR A 76 4.90 -18.83 -9.10
N PHE A 77 6.12 -19.34 -8.90
CA PHE A 77 7.07 -18.75 -7.95
C PHE A 77 7.17 -17.26 -8.24
N CYS A 78 6.81 -16.47 -7.24
CA CYS A 78 6.83 -15.03 -7.27
C CYS A 78 7.80 -14.62 -6.18
N SER A 79 8.88 -13.93 -6.54
CA SER A 79 9.92 -13.56 -5.58
C SER A 79 9.37 -12.78 -4.38
N GLU A 80 8.23 -12.13 -4.53
CA GLU A 80 7.50 -11.35 -3.51
C GLU A 80 6.62 -12.20 -2.57
N LEU A 81 6.38 -13.48 -2.89
CA LEU A 81 5.48 -14.35 -2.11
C LEU A 81 6.01 -14.64 -0.71
N PRO A 82 7.31 -14.98 -0.49
CA PRO A 82 7.81 -15.17 0.87
C PRO A 82 7.67 -13.92 1.74
N LEU A 83 7.90 -12.74 1.15
CA LEU A 83 7.69 -11.47 1.83
C LEU A 83 6.20 -11.24 2.14
N ALA A 84 5.29 -11.53 1.21
CA ALA A 84 3.85 -11.44 1.45
C ALA A 84 3.37 -12.38 2.57
N VAL A 85 3.91 -13.60 2.63
CA VAL A 85 3.64 -14.55 3.73
C VAL A 85 4.16 -14.02 5.06
N ALA A 86 5.38 -13.47 5.08
CA ALA A 86 5.95 -12.87 6.29
C ALA A 86 5.13 -11.66 6.79
N ILE A 87 4.68 -10.80 5.88
CA ILE A 87 3.79 -9.67 6.19
C ILE A 87 2.46 -10.18 6.77
N ALA A 88 1.83 -11.16 6.12
CA ALA A 88 0.58 -11.75 6.58
C ALA A 88 0.71 -12.38 7.97
N ALA A 89 1.78 -13.16 8.20
CA ALA A 89 2.06 -13.77 9.49
C ALA A 89 2.27 -12.72 10.60
N LYS A 90 3.01 -11.64 10.31
CA LYS A 90 3.24 -10.55 11.25
C LYS A 90 1.97 -9.75 11.57
N ALA A 91 1.09 -9.59 10.59
CA ALA A 91 -0.18 -8.87 10.75
C ALA A 91 -1.27 -9.69 11.43
N TRP A 92 -1.23 -11.02 11.32
CA TRP A 92 -2.26 -11.95 11.84
C TRP A 92 -2.75 -11.69 13.28
N PRO A 93 -1.89 -11.41 14.27
CA PRO A 93 -2.37 -11.14 15.64
C PRO A 93 -3.10 -9.79 15.78
N ASN A 94 -3.01 -8.88 14.80
CA ASN A 94 -3.57 -7.54 14.88
C ASN A 94 -4.62 -7.29 13.79
N LYS A 95 -5.90 -7.29 14.20
CA LYS A 95 -7.04 -7.03 13.30
C LYS A 95 -6.93 -5.70 12.55
N ARG A 96 -6.40 -4.65 13.17
CA ARG A 96 -6.19 -3.35 12.52
C ARG A 96 -5.21 -3.46 11.36
N SER A 97 -4.12 -4.19 11.54
CA SER A 97 -3.16 -4.45 10.47
C SER A 97 -3.77 -5.28 9.34
N ILE A 98 -4.56 -6.31 9.67
CA ILE A 98 -5.31 -7.11 8.68
C ILE A 98 -6.22 -6.20 7.83
N TYR A 99 -7.04 -5.37 8.47
CA TYR A 99 -7.95 -4.47 7.76
C TYR A 99 -7.20 -3.40 6.97
N ALA A 100 -6.10 -2.83 7.50
CA ALA A 100 -5.28 -1.87 6.77
C ALA A 100 -4.73 -2.48 5.47
N ILE A 101 -4.18 -3.70 5.53
CA ILE A 101 -3.66 -4.43 4.37
C ILE A 101 -4.78 -4.65 3.33
N HIS A 102 -5.94 -5.14 3.74
CA HIS A 102 -7.06 -5.38 2.82
C HIS A 102 -7.60 -4.09 2.19
N LYS A 103 -7.76 -3.02 2.95
CA LYS A 103 -8.20 -1.72 2.43
C LYS A 103 -7.23 -1.17 1.39
N LEU A 104 -5.93 -1.20 1.69
CA LEU A 104 -4.93 -0.73 0.73
C LEU A 104 -4.86 -1.62 -0.52
N ALA A 105 -4.90 -2.94 -0.36
CA ALA A 105 -4.97 -3.86 -1.51
C ALA A 105 -6.19 -3.56 -2.39
N LYS A 106 -7.36 -3.31 -1.77
CA LYS A 106 -8.57 -2.96 -2.51
C LYS A 106 -8.47 -1.61 -3.22
N SER A 107 -7.76 -0.64 -2.62
CA SER A 107 -7.41 0.60 -3.28
C SER A 107 -6.61 0.36 -4.56
N TYR A 108 -5.55 -0.47 -4.51
CA TYR A 108 -4.75 -0.82 -5.70
C TYR A 108 -5.57 -1.53 -6.78
N GLU A 109 -6.46 -2.45 -6.40
CA GLU A 109 -7.38 -3.11 -7.33
C GLU A 109 -8.38 -2.15 -7.98
N THR A 110 -8.74 -1.07 -7.26
CA THR A 110 -9.69 -0.08 -7.76
C THR A 110 -9.04 0.82 -8.79
N GLU A 111 -7.87 1.36 -8.48
CA GLU A 111 -7.09 2.19 -9.40
C GLU A 111 -5.62 2.17 -8.98
N CYS A 112 -4.72 1.94 -9.92
CA CYS A 112 -3.29 2.08 -9.67
C CYS A 112 -2.53 2.39 -10.95
N ILE A 113 -1.36 2.99 -10.78
CA ILE A 113 -0.38 3.18 -11.84
C ILE A 113 0.92 2.49 -11.44
N THR A 114 1.69 2.04 -12.42
CA THR A 114 2.96 1.38 -12.12
C THR A 114 3.94 2.40 -11.52
N PRO A 115 4.78 2.00 -10.56
CA PRO A 115 5.85 2.87 -10.05
C PRO A 115 6.77 3.38 -11.17
N ARG A 116 6.99 2.60 -12.23
CA ARG A 116 7.77 3.03 -13.39
C ARG A 116 7.16 4.26 -14.07
N SER A 117 5.83 4.30 -14.17
CA SER A 117 5.11 5.42 -14.77
C SER A 117 5.20 6.72 -13.99
N THR A 118 5.76 6.67 -12.78
CA THR A 118 5.97 7.85 -11.93
C THR A 118 7.37 8.46 -12.02
N HIS A 119 8.29 7.78 -12.71
CA HIS A 119 9.66 8.24 -12.81
C HIS A 119 9.75 9.58 -13.59
N PRO A 120 10.45 10.60 -13.06
CA PRO A 120 10.49 11.95 -13.66
C PRO A 120 10.89 12.00 -15.14
N HIS A 121 11.75 11.06 -15.59
CA HIS A 121 12.16 10.95 -16.99
C HIS A 121 10.99 10.82 -17.98
N TYR A 122 9.87 10.24 -17.54
CA TYR A 122 8.71 10.05 -18.41
C TYR A 122 7.69 11.19 -18.32
N GLY A 123 7.96 12.24 -17.54
CA GLY A 123 7.09 13.41 -17.43
C GLY A 123 5.69 13.06 -16.93
N GLN A 124 4.68 13.50 -17.67
CA GLN A 124 3.29 13.11 -17.49
C GLN A 124 2.92 12.04 -18.53
N ILE A 125 2.79 10.79 -18.10
CA ILE A 125 2.39 9.68 -19.00
C ILE A 125 0.88 9.56 -19.09
N PHE A 126 0.18 9.80 -17.97
CA PHE A 126 -1.26 9.68 -17.89
C PHE A 126 -1.94 11.03 -18.07
N GLU A 127 -3.04 11.02 -18.84
CA GLU A 127 -4.01 12.09 -18.76
C GLU A 127 -4.51 12.18 -17.33
N LYS A 128 -4.44 13.38 -16.77
CA LYS A 128 -4.72 13.56 -15.34
C LYS A 128 -6.22 13.61 -15.07
N HIS A 129 -7.00 14.11 -16.02
CA HIS A 129 -8.43 14.32 -15.87
C HIS A 129 -9.17 13.44 -16.85
N SER A 130 -10.09 12.64 -16.35
CA SER A 130 -11.09 11.99 -17.20
C SER A 130 -12.34 12.85 -17.27
N ASN A 131 -13.00 12.90 -18.42
CA ASN A 131 -14.34 13.47 -18.54
C ASN A 131 -15.43 12.47 -18.11
N GLU A 132 -15.06 11.21 -17.84
CA GLU A 132 -16.00 10.16 -17.47
C GLU A 132 -16.28 10.16 -15.97
N PHE A 133 -17.55 10.29 -15.58
CA PHE A 133 -17.95 10.28 -14.17
C PHE A 133 -17.56 9.00 -13.43
N LYS A 134 -17.53 7.86 -14.12
CA LYS A 134 -17.12 6.57 -13.52
C LYS A 134 -15.67 6.62 -13.02
N ASP A 135 -14.80 7.35 -13.71
CA ASP A 135 -13.40 7.49 -13.32
C ASP A 135 -13.29 8.36 -12.08
N HIS A 136 -14.06 9.46 -11.97
CA HIS A 136 -14.11 10.29 -10.75
C HIS A 136 -14.51 9.47 -9.51
N VAL A 137 -15.52 8.60 -9.67
CA VAL A 137 -15.98 7.69 -8.61
C VAL A 137 -14.87 6.69 -8.25
N ARG A 138 -14.25 6.06 -9.26
CA ARG A 138 -13.17 5.08 -9.06
C ARG A 138 -11.96 5.68 -8.33
N THR A 139 -11.46 6.82 -8.80
CA THR A 139 -10.35 7.57 -8.20
C THR A 139 -10.67 7.96 -6.75
N SER A 140 -11.89 8.44 -6.50
CA SER A 140 -12.38 8.80 -5.16
C SER A 140 -12.41 7.61 -4.20
N ILE A 141 -12.93 6.46 -4.65
CA ILE A 141 -12.97 5.23 -3.85
C ILE A 141 -11.55 4.75 -3.53
N ALA A 142 -10.63 4.77 -4.50
CA ALA A 142 -9.25 4.37 -4.28
C ALA A 142 -8.55 5.25 -3.21
N ILE A 143 -8.68 6.58 -3.30
CA ILE A 143 -8.16 7.52 -2.29
C ILE A 143 -8.77 7.23 -0.91
N ASN A 144 -10.10 7.06 -0.83
CA ASN A 144 -10.79 6.80 0.43
C ASN A 144 -10.33 5.49 1.07
N LEU A 145 -10.17 4.42 0.29
CA LEU A 145 -9.68 3.13 0.77
C LEU A 145 -8.22 3.22 1.25
N ALA A 146 -7.35 3.89 0.49
CA ALA A 146 -5.96 4.10 0.88
C ALA A 146 -5.86 4.91 2.19
N PHE A 147 -6.58 6.03 2.30
CA PHE A 147 -6.59 6.82 3.54
C PHE A 147 -7.21 6.04 4.72
N SER A 148 -8.29 5.30 4.48
CA SER A 148 -8.92 4.47 5.52
C SER A 148 -7.97 3.39 6.06
N SER A 149 -6.96 2.95 5.30
CA SER A 149 -5.92 2.05 5.80
C SER A 149 -4.95 2.73 6.77
N ILE A 150 -4.69 4.03 6.60
CA ILE A 150 -3.92 4.87 7.54
C ILE A 150 -4.69 5.03 8.85
N GLU A 151 -6.01 5.19 8.78
CA GLU A 151 -6.89 5.29 9.94
C GLU A 151 -6.94 4.00 10.76
N GLU A 152 -6.96 2.83 10.12
CA GLU A 152 -6.89 1.54 10.81
C GLU A 152 -5.63 1.43 11.69
N LEU A 153 -4.50 1.96 11.22
CA LEU A 153 -3.25 1.98 11.99
C LEU A 153 -3.23 3.04 13.11
N ASP A 154 -4.27 3.87 13.21
CA ASP A 154 -4.30 5.04 14.09
C ASP A 154 -3.14 6.00 13.81
N LEU A 155 -2.79 6.23 12.53
CA LEU A 155 -1.69 7.11 12.09
C LEU A 155 -2.16 8.34 11.31
N GLN A 156 -3.47 8.60 11.28
CA GLN A 156 -4.06 9.83 10.74
C GLN A 156 -3.79 11.03 11.66
N ILE A 157 -3.77 12.25 11.11
CA ILE A 157 -3.67 13.48 11.93
C ILE A 157 -4.97 13.68 12.70
N LYS A 158 -4.90 13.57 14.03
CA LYS A 158 -6.01 13.85 14.93
C LYS A 158 -6.05 15.34 15.26
N SER A 159 -7.08 16.02 14.79
CA SER A 159 -7.32 17.43 15.08
C SER A 159 -8.82 17.68 15.24
N SER A 160 -9.19 18.65 16.06
CA SER A 160 -10.57 19.05 16.30
C SER A 160 -10.73 20.58 16.23
N ALA A 161 -11.94 21.09 16.48
CA ALA A 161 -12.18 22.52 16.55
C ALA A 161 -11.42 23.18 17.72
N GLU A 162 -11.28 22.45 18.83
CA GLU A 162 -10.55 22.83 20.03
C GLU A 162 -9.04 22.63 19.83
N LYS A 163 -8.63 21.50 19.23
CA LYS A 163 -7.24 21.17 18.93
C LYS A 163 -6.97 21.26 17.43
N LYS A 164 -6.95 22.50 16.93
CA LYS A 164 -6.76 22.79 15.50
C LYS A 164 -5.40 22.28 15.02
N ARG A 165 -5.37 21.81 13.77
CA ARG A 165 -4.15 21.34 13.10
C ARG A 165 -3.11 22.45 12.94
N TRP A 166 -3.57 23.66 12.62
CA TRP A 166 -2.77 24.84 12.35
C TRP A 166 -3.03 25.90 13.41
N LEU A 167 -1.97 26.54 13.93
CA LEU A 167 -2.10 27.66 14.86
C LEU A 167 -2.66 28.91 14.15
N ASN A 168 -2.23 29.11 12.91
CA ASN A 168 -2.58 30.26 12.10
C ASN A 168 -2.96 29.80 10.70
N SER A 169 -4.13 30.25 10.22
CA SER A 169 -4.65 29.91 8.89
C SER A 169 -3.93 30.61 7.73
N LYS A 170 -3.03 31.56 8.00
CA LYS A 170 -2.22 32.26 7.00
C LYS A 170 -0.81 31.70 6.87
N THR A 171 -0.14 31.44 8.00
CA THR A 171 1.24 30.90 7.99
C THR A 171 1.26 29.37 7.99
N PHE A 172 0.11 28.74 8.30
CA PHE A 172 -0.05 27.30 8.36
C PHE A 172 0.95 26.60 9.27
N GLU A 173 1.44 27.28 10.30
CA GLU A 173 2.31 26.70 11.32
C GLU A 173 1.57 25.57 12.05
N TRP A 174 2.23 24.41 12.16
CA TRP A 174 1.71 23.27 12.90
C TRP A 174 1.38 23.67 14.33
N ASN A 175 0.23 23.21 14.82
CA ASN A 175 0.00 23.17 16.25
C ASN A 175 1.01 22.18 16.88
N PRO A 176 1.90 22.65 17.77
CA PRO A 176 2.96 21.82 18.36
C PRO A 176 2.42 20.57 19.04
N GLU A 177 1.25 20.67 19.68
CA GLU A 177 0.65 19.52 20.36
C GLU A 177 0.08 18.48 19.39
N VAL A 178 -0.41 18.90 18.23
CA VAL A 178 -0.90 17.98 17.18
C VAL A 178 0.30 17.32 16.49
N LEU A 179 1.34 18.10 16.20
CA LEU A 179 2.55 17.59 15.59
C LEU A 179 3.28 16.62 16.53
N ALA A 180 3.39 16.93 17.81
CA ALA A 180 3.98 16.05 18.82
C ALA A 180 3.21 14.73 18.94
N ASP A 181 1.86 14.78 18.93
CA ASP A 181 1.02 13.58 18.96
C ASP A 181 1.29 12.64 17.78
N ILE A 182 1.27 13.15 16.54
CA ILE A 182 1.53 12.30 15.37
C ILE A 182 2.97 11.77 15.36
N ARG A 183 3.97 12.60 15.71
CA ARG A 183 5.37 12.16 15.79
C ARG A 183 5.54 11.03 16.81
N SER A 184 4.91 11.15 17.98
CA SER A 184 4.92 10.10 19.01
C SER A 184 4.25 8.81 18.54
N ARG A 185 3.10 8.90 17.85
CA ARG A 185 2.41 7.72 17.28
C ARG A 185 3.24 7.03 16.21
N LEU A 186 3.90 7.78 15.32
CA LEU A 186 4.82 7.25 14.32
C LEU A 186 6.00 6.53 14.98
N GLN A 187 6.64 7.15 15.98
CA GLN A 187 7.76 6.53 16.71
C GLN A 187 7.35 5.25 17.43
N ARG A 188 6.17 5.22 18.09
CA ARG A 188 5.63 4.01 18.71
C ARG A 188 5.34 2.89 17.70
N ALA A 189 5.01 3.25 16.47
CA ALA A 189 4.86 2.32 15.36
C ALA A 189 6.21 1.91 14.72
N GLY A 190 7.35 2.36 15.25
CA GLY A 190 8.68 2.07 14.70
C GLY A 190 9.03 2.87 13.44
N ILE A 191 8.33 3.98 13.19
CA ILE A 191 8.49 4.81 12.00
C ILE A 191 9.19 6.11 12.38
N SER A 192 10.28 6.44 11.69
CA SER A 192 10.92 7.75 11.87
C SER A 192 10.01 8.86 11.32
N PRO A 193 9.66 9.88 12.11
CA PRO A 193 8.85 11.00 11.65
C PRO A 193 9.60 11.91 10.67
N ASP A 194 10.92 11.79 10.59
CA ASP A 194 11.78 12.63 9.75
C ASP A 194 11.93 12.07 8.32
N ILE A 195 11.26 10.95 8.01
CA ILE A 195 11.16 10.45 6.64
C ILE A 195 10.47 11.51 5.77
N THR A 196 11.02 11.71 4.57
CA THR A 196 10.43 12.55 3.55
C THR A 196 9.80 11.71 2.44
N ILE A 197 8.72 12.24 1.85
CA ILE A 197 7.96 11.61 0.78
C ILE A 197 8.06 12.47 -0.46
N CYS A 198 8.47 11.87 -1.58
CA CYS A 198 8.29 12.48 -2.89
C CYS A 198 6.81 12.43 -3.26
N TRP A 199 6.15 13.58 -3.17
CA TRP A 199 4.76 13.77 -3.54
C TRP A 199 4.67 14.17 -5.01
N ILE A 200 4.00 13.34 -5.79
CA ILE A 200 3.97 13.52 -7.23
C ILE A 200 3.00 14.62 -7.61
N VAL A 201 3.50 15.59 -8.37
CA VAL A 201 2.69 16.63 -8.99
C VAL A 201 3.05 16.70 -10.47
N ARG A 202 2.09 16.32 -11.30
CA ARG A 202 2.20 16.26 -12.75
C ARG A 202 1.01 16.97 -13.39
N GLY A 203 1.22 17.51 -14.58
CA GLY A 203 0.22 18.30 -15.31
C GLY A 203 0.37 19.81 -15.09
N ASP A 204 -0.64 20.54 -15.51
CA ASP A 204 -0.64 22.01 -15.65
C ASP A 204 -0.64 22.78 -14.32
N LYS A 205 -0.34 24.07 -14.33
CA LYS A 205 -0.35 24.87 -13.09
C LYS A 205 -1.72 24.95 -12.40
N THR A 206 -2.81 24.67 -13.12
CA THR A 206 -4.20 24.66 -12.62
C THR A 206 -4.59 23.37 -11.90
N GLU A 207 -3.65 22.43 -11.79
CA GLU A 207 -3.85 21.15 -11.13
C GLU A 207 -4.20 21.28 -9.65
N LEU A 208 -4.80 20.23 -9.09
CA LEU A 208 -5.22 20.22 -7.69
C LEU A 208 -4.04 20.52 -6.75
N GLU A 209 -4.14 21.63 -6.02
CA GLU A 209 -3.19 21.99 -4.97
C GLU A 209 -3.67 21.46 -3.62
N ILE A 210 -2.74 20.87 -2.87
CA ILE A 210 -2.96 20.49 -1.47
C ILE A 210 -2.83 21.77 -0.64
N GLU A 211 -3.82 22.04 0.20
CA GLU A 211 -3.81 23.21 1.09
C GLU A 211 -3.67 22.80 2.56
N PRO A 212 -2.67 23.33 3.27
CA PRO A 212 -1.54 24.12 2.77
C PRO A 212 -0.50 23.29 2.00
N ASN A 213 0.10 23.91 0.98
CA ASN A 213 1.28 23.35 0.35
C ASN A 213 2.52 23.76 1.16
N ARG A 214 2.99 22.83 2.00
CA ARG A 214 4.22 22.98 2.81
C ARG A 214 5.40 22.18 2.23
N GLY A 215 5.33 21.81 0.96
CA GLY A 215 6.29 20.96 0.29
C GLY A 215 7.40 21.75 -0.34
N GLU A 216 8.61 21.22 -0.29
CA GLU A 216 9.75 21.78 -0.99
C GLU A 216 9.83 21.19 -2.40
N THR A 217 10.28 21.96 -3.39
CA THR A 217 10.46 21.44 -4.74
C THR A 217 11.43 20.25 -4.73
N ALA A 218 11.00 19.10 -5.25
CA ALA A 218 11.85 17.92 -5.32
C ALA A 218 13.03 18.13 -6.29
N SER A 219 14.17 17.50 -6.01
CA SER A 219 15.43 17.68 -6.76
C SER A 219 15.35 17.39 -8.26
N LYS A 220 14.36 16.61 -8.70
CA LYS A 220 14.15 16.24 -10.11
C LYS A 220 12.99 16.99 -10.77
N SER A 221 12.44 18.01 -10.12
CA SER A 221 11.34 18.81 -10.67
C SER A 221 11.84 19.82 -11.69
N GLY A 222 11.61 19.54 -12.98
CA GLY A 222 11.95 20.42 -14.09
C GLY A 222 11.06 21.67 -14.24
N GLY A 223 10.14 21.92 -13.30
CA GLY A 223 9.38 23.16 -13.19
C GLY A 223 8.22 23.37 -14.19
N GLN A 224 8.15 22.56 -15.25
CA GLN A 224 7.06 22.62 -16.24
C GLN A 224 6.00 21.54 -15.97
N GLN A 225 6.14 20.35 -16.57
CA GLN A 225 5.19 19.23 -16.40
C GLN A 225 5.49 18.36 -15.16
N VAL A 226 6.67 18.53 -14.57
CA VAL A 226 7.19 17.78 -13.43
C VAL A 226 7.41 18.76 -12.28
N ARG A 227 6.47 18.79 -11.33
CA ARG A 227 6.41 19.76 -10.22
C ARG A 227 6.38 19.06 -8.86
N ASP A 228 6.98 17.88 -8.77
CA ASP A 228 6.99 17.08 -7.54
C ASP A 228 7.50 17.88 -6.35
N LEU A 229 6.92 17.54 -5.21
CA LEU A 229 7.22 18.13 -3.92
C LEU A 229 7.86 17.08 -3.03
N THR A 230 8.62 17.53 -2.06
CA THR A 230 9.11 16.73 -0.94
C THR A 230 8.34 17.16 0.29
N PHE A 231 7.53 16.27 0.84
CA PHE A 231 6.82 16.49 2.10
C PHE A 231 7.53 15.78 3.25
N SER A 232 7.47 16.37 4.44
CA SER A 232 7.67 15.59 5.67
C SER A 232 6.57 14.51 5.78
N LEU A 233 6.82 13.42 6.50
CA LEU A 233 5.80 12.39 6.68
C LEU A 233 4.49 12.94 7.30
N PRO A 234 4.51 13.80 8.34
CA PRO A 234 3.29 14.45 8.83
C PRO A 234 2.56 15.28 7.76
N ASP A 235 3.28 16.02 6.92
CA ASP A 235 2.67 16.82 5.85
C ASP A 235 2.08 15.93 4.74
N ALA A 236 2.72 14.80 4.42
CA ALA A 236 2.19 13.82 3.47
C ALA A 236 0.91 13.14 3.98
N ILE A 237 0.85 12.79 5.27
CA ILE A 237 -0.37 12.26 5.91
C ILE A 237 -1.47 13.32 5.91
N HIS A 238 -1.11 14.59 6.17
CA HIS A 238 -2.02 15.71 6.05
C HIS A 238 -2.58 15.84 4.62
N ALA A 239 -1.72 15.75 3.59
CA ALA A 239 -2.14 15.81 2.19
C ALA A 239 -3.15 14.70 1.84
N CYS A 240 -2.90 13.47 2.32
CA CYS A 240 -3.85 12.36 2.20
C CYS A 240 -5.20 12.68 2.88
N SER A 241 -5.15 13.23 4.10
CA SER A 241 -6.35 13.67 4.84
C SER A 241 -7.10 14.79 4.11
N TYR A 242 -6.38 15.70 3.44
CA TYR A 242 -6.97 16.80 2.69
C TYR A 242 -7.72 16.27 1.46
N LEU A 243 -7.07 15.40 0.67
CA LEU A 243 -7.71 14.73 -0.48
C LEU A 243 -8.99 14.01 -0.04
N ARG A 244 -8.91 13.23 1.04
CA ARG A 244 -10.05 12.50 1.58
C ARG A 244 -11.18 13.44 2.01
N ASN A 245 -10.88 14.40 2.88
CA ASN A 245 -11.92 15.19 3.55
C ASN A 245 -12.54 16.27 2.66
N PHE A 246 -11.76 16.90 1.78
CA PHE A 246 -12.23 18.06 1.03
C PHE A 246 -12.58 17.76 -0.42
N ILE A 247 -12.10 16.65 -0.99
CA ILE A 247 -12.26 16.36 -2.41
C ILE A 247 -13.11 15.11 -2.67
N THR A 248 -12.98 14.05 -1.85
CA THR A 248 -13.63 12.75 -2.08
C THR A 248 -14.75 12.39 -1.10
N ALA A 249 -14.82 13.01 0.09
CA ALA A 249 -15.82 12.67 1.12
C ALA A 249 -17.21 13.30 0.92
N HIS A 250 -17.30 14.37 0.13
CA HIS A 250 -18.55 15.11 -0.12
C HIS A 250 -19.02 14.95 -1.57
N ALA A 251 -20.18 15.53 -1.89
CA ALA A 251 -20.72 15.51 -3.25
C ALA A 251 -19.68 16.00 -4.27
N PHE A 252 -19.56 15.30 -5.39
CA PHE A 252 -18.56 15.62 -6.42
C PHE A 252 -18.79 17.01 -6.98
N GLY A 253 -17.74 17.83 -6.94
CA GLY A 253 -17.75 19.20 -7.44
C GLY A 253 -16.69 19.43 -8.51
N ALA A 254 -16.43 20.69 -8.83
CA ALA A 254 -15.41 21.07 -9.81
C ALA A 254 -14.00 20.58 -9.45
N LYS A 255 -13.65 20.53 -8.16
CA LYS A 255 -12.35 20.02 -7.69
C LYS A 255 -12.21 18.50 -7.88
N SER A 256 -13.28 17.74 -7.77
CA SER A 256 -13.25 16.27 -7.90
C SER A 256 -12.91 15.83 -9.32
N ARG A 257 -13.27 16.64 -10.33
CA ARG A 257 -12.87 16.42 -11.74
C ARG A 257 -11.36 16.56 -11.97
N ARG A 258 -10.64 17.16 -11.00
CA ARG A 258 -9.19 17.35 -11.05
C ARG A 258 -8.40 16.21 -10.41
N LEU A 259 -9.10 15.22 -9.84
CA LEU A 259 -8.44 14.03 -9.31
C LEU A 259 -8.00 13.15 -10.47
N GLY A 260 -6.79 12.63 -10.35
CA GLY A 260 -6.25 11.68 -11.28
C GLY A 260 -5.44 10.57 -10.61
N PRO A 261 -4.76 9.75 -11.43
CA PRO A 261 -4.01 8.61 -10.95
C PRO A 261 -2.83 8.97 -10.04
N TYR A 262 -2.32 10.21 -10.12
CA TYR A 262 -1.20 10.66 -9.28
C TYR A 262 -1.64 10.91 -7.82
N GLU A 263 -2.83 11.47 -7.58
CA GLU A 263 -3.38 11.65 -6.24
C GLU A 263 -3.67 10.30 -5.55
N VAL A 264 -4.15 9.32 -6.34
CA VAL A 264 -4.31 7.94 -5.89
C VAL A 264 -2.97 7.33 -5.52
N TYR A 265 -1.99 7.39 -6.42
CA TYR A 265 -0.64 6.86 -6.18
C TYR A 265 0.02 7.47 -4.94
N ASN A 266 -0.05 8.79 -4.77
CA ASN A 266 0.52 9.48 -3.61
C ASN A 266 -0.08 8.96 -2.30
N THR A 267 -1.41 8.85 -2.24
CA THR A 267 -2.11 8.34 -1.05
C THR A 267 -1.77 6.88 -0.79
N GLN A 268 -1.72 6.05 -1.84
CA GLN A 268 -1.33 4.64 -1.76
C GLN A 268 0.10 4.46 -1.26
N GLN A 269 1.06 5.27 -1.73
CA GLN A 269 2.45 5.15 -1.32
C GLN A 269 2.68 5.55 0.13
N VAL A 270 1.98 6.59 0.63
CA VAL A 270 2.02 6.94 2.05
C VAL A 270 1.43 5.80 2.88
N ALA A 271 0.25 5.29 2.53
CA ALA A 271 -0.37 4.16 3.22
C ALA A 271 0.52 2.91 3.22
N ARG A 272 1.11 2.58 2.07
CA ARG A 272 2.03 1.44 1.90
C ARG A 272 3.24 1.58 2.79
N LEU A 273 3.89 2.75 2.80
CA LEU A 273 5.03 3.01 3.66
C LEU A 273 4.67 2.78 5.13
N LEU A 274 3.54 3.32 5.59
CA LEU A 274 3.10 3.21 6.98
C LEU A 274 2.81 1.76 7.38
N ILE A 275 2.08 1.01 6.54
CA ILE A 275 1.77 -0.41 6.79
C ILE A 275 3.06 -1.24 6.85
N LEU A 276 3.91 -1.14 5.83
CA LEU A 276 5.12 -1.96 5.76
C LEU A 276 6.09 -1.61 6.89
N SER A 277 6.25 -0.34 7.22
CA SER A 277 7.14 0.09 8.31
C SER A 277 6.61 -0.36 9.67
N THR A 278 5.29 -0.24 9.93
CA THR A 278 4.66 -0.72 11.17
C THR A 278 4.87 -2.22 11.38
N LEU A 279 4.91 -3.00 10.29
CA LEU A 279 5.13 -4.44 10.34
C LEU A 279 6.62 -4.83 10.31
N GLY A 280 7.54 -3.87 10.20
CA GLY A 280 8.99 -4.11 10.17
C GLY A 280 9.54 -4.57 8.80
N PHE A 281 8.79 -4.30 7.72
CA PHE A 281 9.16 -4.64 6.34
C PHE A 281 9.43 -3.40 5.47
N GLY A 282 9.70 -2.25 6.08
CA GLY A 282 10.16 -1.05 5.36
C GLY A 282 11.47 -1.33 4.62
N ASN A 283 11.43 -1.32 3.28
CA ASN A 283 12.55 -1.62 2.38
C ASN A 283 13.14 -3.05 2.48
N VAL A 284 12.42 -4.01 3.06
CA VAL A 284 12.83 -5.42 3.11
C VAL A 284 12.52 -6.11 1.78
N ARG A 285 13.49 -6.86 1.26
CA ARG A 285 13.35 -7.76 0.10
C ARG A 285 13.37 -9.21 0.56
N THR A 286 12.90 -10.12 -0.27
CA THR A 286 12.91 -11.56 0.02
C THR A 286 14.28 -12.11 0.35
N ARG A 287 15.32 -11.64 -0.34
CA ARG A 287 16.73 -11.99 -0.08
C ARG A 287 17.18 -11.62 1.33
N ASP A 288 16.65 -10.53 1.88
CA ASP A 288 16.96 -10.08 3.24
C ASP A 288 16.28 -10.97 4.29
N LEU A 289 15.20 -11.68 3.94
CA LEU A 289 14.57 -12.68 4.79
C LEU A 289 15.37 -13.98 4.83
N GLU A 290 15.87 -14.42 3.67
CA GLU A 290 16.73 -15.61 3.54
C GLU A 290 17.96 -15.48 4.44
N ALA A 291 18.67 -14.34 4.37
CA ALA A 291 19.84 -14.07 5.20
C ALA A 291 19.55 -14.10 6.71
N ARG A 292 18.33 -13.73 7.15
CA ARG A 292 17.94 -13.79 8.58
C ARG A 292 17.73 -15.22 9.05
N ILE A 293 17.21 -16.09 8.18
CA ILE A 293 17.00 -17.51 8.49
C ILE A 293 18.36 -18.22 8.58
N ASP A 294 19.25 -17.95 7.62
CA ASP A 294 20.58 -18.57 7.58
C ASP A 294 21.49 -18.10 8.73
N GLY A 295 21.39 -16.81 9.12
CA GLY A 295 22.13 -16.24 10.26
C GLY A 295 21.59 -16.60 11.65
N SER A 296 20.45 -17.31 11.74
CA SER A 296 19.88 -17.80 13.01
C SER A 296 20.36 -19.22 13.37
N SER A 297 21.30 -19.78 12.60
CA SER A 297 21.78 -21.17 12.72
C SER A 297 23.20 -21.30 13.30
N THR A 298 23.66 -20.32 14.10
CA THR A 298 24.91 -20.39 14.88
C THR A 298 24.66 -20.17 16.35
#